data_AF-A0A844GAT6-F1
#
_entry.id   AF-A0A844GAT6-F1
#
_cell.length_a   1.000
_cell.length_b   1.000
_cell.length_c   1.000
_cell.angle_alpha   90.00
_cell.angle_beta   90.00
_cell.angle_gamma   90.00
#
_symmetry.space_group_name_H-M   'P 1'
#
loop_
_entity.id
_entity.type
_entity.pdbx_description
1 polymer ?
#
loop_
_entity_poly.entity_id
_entity_poly.type
_entity_poly.pdbx_seq_one_letter_code
_entity_poly.pdbx_strand_id
1 'polypeptide(L)'
;MLQPASLKNRVALFSVLWGFLLVLTISALSYGIGKNYIREARFHYLYDMVGRVCADLDARLLWRQHLLVQAAKQITPQQGLAEPESARLIGTLQYLKGPFNSVVLYGRDGSILADYPTLSSLHGMNIADRDYFRETRQSLRPQITGPVQTRGQLQRNIIIFTVPLKDANGHFA
;
A
#
# COMPACT_ATOMS: atom_id res chain seq x y z
N MET A 1 -39.25 -26.70 -67.38
CA MET A 1 -40.59 -26.72 -66.75
C MET A 1 -40.46 -26.13 -65.35
N LEU A 2 -40.72 -24.82 -65.20
CA LEU A 2 -40.75 -24.14 -63.90
C LEU A 2 -42.21 -24.14 -63.43
N GLN A 3 -42.54 -24.93 -62.41
CA GLN A 3 -43.87 -24.92 -61.80
C GLN A 3 -44.11 -23.54 -61.16
N PRO A 4 -45.25 -22.87 -61.42
CA PRO A 4 -45.56 -21.60 -60.76
C PRO A 4 -45.78 -21.88 -59.29
N ALA A 5 -44.89 -21.38 -58.43
CA ALA A 5 -45.02 -21.53 -56.99
C ALA A 5 -46.39 -21.02 -56.55
N SER A 6 -47.25 -21.94 -56.10
CA SER A 6 -48.56 -21.65 -55.51
C SER A 6 -48.40 -20.55 -54.47
N LEU A 7 -49.24 -19.52 -54.53
CA LEU A 7 -49.20 -18.32 -53.69
C LEU A 7 -49.02 -18.67 -52.19
N LYS A 8 -49.57 -19.81 -51.77
CA LYS A 8 -49.44 -20.38 -50.43
C LYS A 8 -47.98 -20.70 -50.04
N ASN A 9 -47.18 -21.27 -50.93
CA ASN A 9 -45.76 -21.55 -50.67
C ASN A 9 -44.91 -20.28 -50.59
N ARG A 10 -45.23 -19.26 -51.41
CA ARG A 10 -44.56 -17.95 -51.32
C ARG A 10 -44.85 -17.28 -49.98
N VAL A 11 -46.11 -17.22 -49.57
CA VAL A 11 -46.53 -16.61 -48.29
C VAL A 11 -45.95 -17.37 -47.09
N ALA A 12 -45.91 -18.71 -47.14
CA ALA A 12 -45.26 -19.52 -46.10
C ALA A 12 -43.77 -19.24 -45.99
N LEU A 13 -43.04 -19.16 -47.12
CA LEU A 13 -41.62 -18.82 -47.13
C LEU A 13 -41.36 -17.44 -46.54
N PHE A 14 -42.14 -16.43 -46.95
CA PHE A 14 -42.01 -15.06 -46.42
C PHE A 14 -42.23 -15.01 -44.91
N SER A 15 -43.20 -15.75 -44.38
CA SER A 15 -43.52 -15.77 -42.95
C SER A 15 -42.38 -16.40 -42.13
N VAL A 16 -41.80 -17.50 -42.60
CA VAL A 16 -40.64 -18.15 -41.94
C VAL A 16 -39.40 -17.25 -41.99
N LEU A 17 -39.13 -16.65 -43.15
CA LEU A 17 -37.98 -15.76 -43.34
C LEU A 17 -38.12 -14.50 -42.47
N TRP A 18 -39.33 -13.96 -42.35
CA TRP A 18 -39.64 -12.83 -41.48
C TRP A 18 -39.46 -13.17 -39.99
N GLY A 19 -39.95 -14.34 -39.56
CA GLY A 19 -39.74 -14.82 -38.19
C GLY A 19 -38.26 -14.99 -37.85
N PHE A 20 -37.48 -15.55 -38.77
CA PHE A 20 -36.03 -15.71 -38.61
C PHE A 20 -35.32 -14.35 -38.51
N LEU A 21 -35.71 -13.39 -39.34
CA LEU A 21 -35.15 -12.04 -39.34
C LEU A 21 -35.47 -11.28 -38.03
N LEU A 22 -36.68 -11.47 -37.49
CA LEU A 22 -37.06 -10.94 -36.19
C LEU A 22 -36.18 -11.53 -35.06
N VAL A 23 -36.01 -12.85 -35.02
CA VAL A 23 -35.16 -13.51 -34.02
C VAL A 23 -33.72 -13.01 -34.09
N LEU A 24 -33.15 -12.89 -35.30
CA LEU A 24 -31.81 -12.36 -35.49
C LEU A 24 -31.68 -10.91 -35.01
N THR A 25 -32.67 -10.07 -35.31
CA THR A 25 -32.67 -8.65 -34.90
C THR A 25 -32.73 -8.51 -33.39
N ILE A 26 -33.62 -9.26 -32.72
CA ILE A 26 -33.75 -9.26 -31.26
C ILE A 26 -32.47 -9.78 -30.60
N SER A 27 -31.87 -10.84 -31.18
CA SER A 27 -30.61 -11.41 -30.68
C SER A 27 -29.45 -10.42 -30.82
N ALA A 28 -29.34 -9.73 -31.96
CA ALA A 28 -28.30 -8.73 -32.20
C ALA A 28 -28.44 -7.51 -31.26
N LEU A 29 -29.67 -7.02 -31.06
CA LEU A 29 -29.96 -5.94 -30.10
C LEU A 29 -29.61 -6.36 -28.66
N SER A 30 -30.04 -7.56 -28.25
CA SER A 30 -29.74 -8.09 -26.91
C SER A 30 -28.24 -8.25 -26.67
N TYR A 31 -27.50 -8.72 -27.68
CA TYR A 31 -26.05 -8.84 -27.61
C TYR A 31 -25.36 -7.46 -27.52
N GLY A 32 -25.83 -6.48 -28.29
CA GLY A 32 -25.31 -5.10 -28.26
C GLY A 32 -25.50 -4.43 -26.90
N ILE A 33 -26.72 -4.52 -26.33
CA ILE A 33 -27.04 -3.96 -25.01
C ILE A 33 -26.28 -4.70 -23.91
N GLY A 34 -26.24 -6.04 -23.95
CA GLY A 34 -25.53 -6.85 -22.97
C GLY A 34 -24.02 -6.59 -22.96
N LYS A 35 -23.40 -6.39 -24.13
CA LYS A 35 -21.96 -6.10 -24.22
C LYS A 35 -21.59 -4.75 -23.59
N ASN A 36 -22.44 -3.73 -23.77
CA ASN A 36 -22.21 -2.41 -23.19
C ASN A 36 -22.43 -2.42 -21.67
N TYR A 37 -23.49 -3.07 -21.20
CA TYR A 37 -23.78 -3.22 -19.77
C TYR A 37 -22.67 -3.97 -19.01
N ILE A 38 -22.14 -5.05 -19.60
CA ILE A 38 -21.03 -5.82 -19.02
C ILE A 38 -19.74 -4.98 -18.95
N ARG A 39 -19.51 -4.10 -19.93
CA ARG A 39 -18.30 -3.26 -19.97
C ARG A 39 -18.34 -2.18 -18.90
N GLU A 40 -19.46 -1.47 -18.75
CA GLU A 40 -19.63 -0.42 -17.73
C GLU A 40 -19.60 -1.01 -16.31
N ALA A 41 -20.28 -2.14 -16.09
CA ALA A 41 -20.27 -2.82 -14.78
C ALA A 41 -18.86 -3.26 -14.34
N ARG A 42 -17.99 -3.65 -15.28
CA ARG A 42 -16.58 -4.00 -14.99
C ARG A 42 -15.75 -2.81 -14.52
N PHE A 43 -15.97 -1.63 -15.10
CA PHE A 43 -15.22 -0.43 -14.70
C PHE A 43 -15.59 0.04 -13.31
N HIS A 44 -16.88 0.02 -12.97
CA HIS A 44 -17.34 0.32 -11.61
C HIS A 44 -16.75 -0.65 -10.59
N TYR A 45 -16.76 -1.95 -10.88
CA TYR A 45 -16.18 -2.95 -9.99
C TYR A 45 -14.66 -2.76 -9.78
N LEU A 46 -13.92 -2.49 -10.85
CA LEU A 46 -12.47 -2.22 -10.76
C LEU A 46 -12.18 -0.95 -9.97
N TYR A 47 -12.96 0.12 -10.17
CA TYR A 47 -12.79 1.37 -9.45
C TYR A 47 -13.05 1.20 -7.95
N ASP A 48 -14.14 0.52 -7.58
CA ASP A 48 -14.47 0.23 -6.19
C ASP A 48 -13.42 -0.66 -5.53
N MET A 49 -12.92 -1.66 -6.26
CA MET A 49 -11.86 -2.54 -5.76
C MET A 49 -10.56 -1.78 -5.52
N VAL A 50 -10.11 -0.96 -6.48
CA VAL A 50 -8.92 -0.12 -6.33
C VAL A 50 -9.10 0.85 -5.16
N GLY A 51 -10.25 1.52 -5.06
CA GLY A 51 -10.56 2.43 -3.98
C GLY A 51 -10.50 1.75 -2.60
N ARG A 52 -11.05 0.54 -2.47
CA ARG A 52 -10.98 -0.25 -1.23
C ARG A 52 -9.55 -0.65 -0.88
N VAL A 53 -8.74 -1.06 -1.87
CA VAL A 53 -7.34 -1.43 -1.65
C VAL A 53 -6.53 -0.21 -1.21
N CYS A 54 -6.70 0.95 -1.86
CA CYS A 54 -6.05 2.20 -1.44
C CYS A 54 -6.45 2.58 0.00
N ALA A 55 -7.74 2.53 0.33
CA ALA A 55 -8.21 2.86 1.67
C ALA A 55 -7.67 1.90 2.75
N ASP A 56 -7.58 0.60 2.45
CA ASP A 56 -6.97 -0.39 3.36
C ASP A 56 -5.47 -0.15 3.54
N LEU A 57 -4.75 0.19 2.46
CA LEU A 57 -3.34 0.55 2.55
C LEU A 57 -3.11 1.81 3.38
N ASP A 58 -3.89 2.86 3.15
CA ASP A 58 -3.80 4.11 3.92
C ASP A 58 -4.07 3.87 5.40
N ALA A 59 -5.12 3.11 5.74
CA ALA A 59 -5.43 2.75 7.11
C ALA A 59 -4.27 1.99 7.78
N ARG A 60 -3.63 1.06 7.05
CA ARG A 60 -2.48 0.29 7.54
C ARG A 60 -1.21 1.13 7.74
N LEU A 61 -0.98 2.12 6.88
CA LEU A 61 0.14 3.05 7.00
C LEU A 61 -0.06 3.97 8.21
N LEU A 62 -1.25 4.58 8.33
CA LEU A 62 -1.59 5.47 9.44
C LEU A 62 -1.56 4.74 10.78
N TRP A 63 -2.06 3.51 10.84
CA TRP A 63 -2.02 2.69 12.05
C TRP A 63 -0.58 2.41 12.50
N ARG A 64 0.32 2.03 11.59
CA ARG A 64 1.74 1.82 11.90
C ARG A 64 2.42 3.09 12.38
N GLN A 65 2.17 4.21 11.71
CA GLN A 65 2.72 5.50 12.13
C GLN A 65 2.22 5.86 13.53
N HIS A 66 0.93 5.66 13.80
CA HIS A 66 0.36 5.91 15.13
C HIS A 66 1.01 5.04 16.20
N LEU A 67 1.18 3.73 15.95
CA LEU A 67 1.89 2.84 16.87
C LEU A 67 3.31 3.31 17.17
N LEU A 68 4.06 3.72 16.14
CA LEU A 68 5.42 4.20 16.31
C LEU A 68 5.47 5.52 17.11
N VAL A 69 4.49 6.41 16.90
CA VAL A 69 4.36 7.65 17.68
C VAL A 69 4.04 7.36 19.15
N GLN A 70 3.17 6.38 19.42
CA GLN A 70 2.88 5.98 20.81
C GLN A 70 4.11 5.36 21.48
N ALA A 71 4.89 4.56 20.74
CA ALA A 71 6.16 4.02 21.23
C ALA A 71 7.17 5.11 21.56
N ALA A 72 7.32 6.11 20.68
CA ALA A 72 8.20 7.25 20.92
C ALA A 72 7.84 8.02 22.20
N LYS A 73 6.54 8.16 22.52
CA LYS A 73 6.09 8.81 23.76
C LYS A 73 6.41 8.03 25.03
N GLN A 74 6.58 6.72 24.94
CA GLN A 74 6.98 5.87 26.06
C GLN A 74 8.48 5.99 26.35
N ILE A 75 9.26 6.44 25.38
CA ILE A 75 10.68 6.74 25.54
C ILE A 75 10.81 8.16 26.06
N THR A 76 11.27 8.31 27.30
CA THR A 76 11.75 9.60 27.80
C THR A 76 13.23 9.69 27.47
N PRO A 77 13.66 10.53 26.52
CA PRO A 77 15.08 10.71 26.26
C PRO A 77 15.71 11.44 27.44
N GLN A 78 16.26 10.67 28.38
CA GLN A 78 17.22 11.19 29.33
C GLN A 78 18.50 11.56 28.57
N GLN A 79 19.20 12.60 29.02
CA GLN A 79 20.40 13.09 28.35
C GLN A 79 21.43 11.94 28.20
N GLY A 80 21.63 11.49 26.96
CA GLY A 80 22.58 10.44 26.63
C GLY A 80 22.07 9.04 26.96
N LEU A 81 21.14 8.52 26.16
CA LEU A 81 20.80 7.09 26.19
C LEU A 81 22.05 6.28 25.83
N ALA A 82 22.60 5.57 26.81
CA ALA A 82 23.70 4.64 26.56
C ALA A 82 23.19 3.40 25.80
N GLU A 83 24.08 2.74 25.05
CA GLU A 83 23.77 1.54 24.26
C GLU A 83 23.04 0.43 25.06
N PRO A 84 23.42 0.10 26.32
CA PRO A 84 22.74 -0.95 27.08
C PRO A 84 21.30 -0.58 27.47
N GLU A 85 21.07 0.70 27.74
CA GLU A 85 19.75 1.21 28.09
C GLU A 85 18.83 1.27 26.86
N SER A 86 19.39 1.65 25.72
CA SER A 86 18.72 1.67 24.41
C SER A 86 18.23 0.28 24.00
N ALA A 87 19.06 -0.75 24.18
CA ALA A 87 18.68 -2.14 23.89
C ALA A 87 17.54 -2.62 24.79
N ARG A 88 17.59 -2.28 26.09
CA ARG A 88 16.50 -2.59 27.03
C ARG A 88 15.20 -1.88 26.64
N LEU A 89 15.27 -0.61 26.26
CA LEU A 89 14.10 0.18 25.83
C LEU A 89 13.43 -0.43 24.59
N ILE A 90 14.18 -0.74 23.54
CA ILE A 90 13.64 -1.45 22.37
C ILE A 90 13.03 -2.80 22.79
N GLY A 91 13.66 -3.49 23.74
CA GLY A 91 13.14 -4.73 24.33
C GLY A 91 11.75 -4.59 24.98
N THR A 92 11.39 -3.41 25.50
CA THR A 92 10.05 -3.14 26.07
C THR A 92 8.99 -2.87 24.99
N LEU A 93 9.40 -2.45 23.79
CA LEU A 93 8.53 -2.11 22.67
C LEU A 93 8.14 -3.34 21.82
N GLN A 94 7.88 -4.47 22.49
CA GLN A 94 7.64 -5.76 21.81
C GLN A 94 6.43 -5.75 20.86
N TYR A 95 5.47 -4.87 21.11
CA TYR A 95 4.30 -4.71 20.25
C TYR A 95 4.65 -4.15 18.85
N LEU A 96 5.83 -3.58 18.65
CA LEU A 96 6.31 -3.14 17.33
C LEU A 96 6.85 -4.29 16.47
N LYS A 97 7.11 -5.46 17.07
CA LYS A 97 7.78 -6.60 16.40
C LYS A 97 6.93 -7.29 15.33
N GLY A 98 5.61 -7.23 15.45
CA GLY A 98 4.69 -7.76 14.44
C GLY A 98 4.45 -6.79 13.27
N PRO A 99 4.16 -5.50 13.55
CA PRO A 99 3.90 -4.51 12.52
C PRO A 99 5.11 -4.11 11.66
N PHE A 100 6.33 -4.23 12.18
CA PHE A 100 7.58 -3.81 11.54
C PHE A 100 8.56 -4.97 11.37
N ASN A 101 9.30 -4.99 10.25
CA ASN A 101 10.36 -5.97 10.01
C ASN A 101 11.58 -5.74 10.91
N SER A 102 11.89 -4.47 11.18
CA SER A 102 12.90 -4.06 12.15
C SER A 102 12.54 -2.71 12.76
N VAL A 103 13.03 -2.49 13.98
CA VAL A 103 12.93 -1.23 14.72
C VAL A 103 14.34 -0.84 15.14
N VAL A 104 14.71 0.41 14.91
CA VAL A 104 16.05 0.92 15.18
C VAL A 104 15.92 2.23 15.94
N LEU A 105 16.71 2.38 17.00
CA LEU A 105 16.88 3.61 17.75
C LEU A 105 18.18 4.28 17.32
N TYR A 106 18.07 5.51 16.85
CA TYR A 106 19.20 6.30 16.39
C TYR A 106 19.57 7.35 17.43
N GLY A 107 20.87 7.59 17.58
CA GLY A 107 21.39 8.70 18.37
C GLY A 107 21.31 10.01 17.60
N ARG A 108 21.52 11.12 18.32
CA ARG A 108 21.49 12.49 17.78
C ARG A 108 22.45 12.71 16.59
N ASP A 109 23.56 11.99 16.58
CA ASP A 109 24.61 12.02 15.57
C ASP A 109 24.38 11.04 14.41
N GLY A 110 23.25 10.33 14.40
CA GLY A 110 22.92 9.31 13.40
C GLY A 110 23.60 7.96 13.64
N SER A 111 24.24 7.75 14.79
CA SER A 111 24.70 6.43 15.22
C SER A 111 23.51 5.52 15.55
N ILE A 112 23.71 4.21 15.44
CA ILE A 112 22.71 3.22 15.83
C ILE A 112 22.95 2.86 17.30
N LEU A 113 21.98 3.16 18.16
CA LEU A 113 22.07 2.90 19.61
C LEU A 113 21.51 1.52 19.97
N ALA A 114 20.49 1.07 19.26
CA ALA A 114 19.91 -0.26 19.42
C ALA A 114 19.05 -0.62 18.21
N ASP A 115 18.87 -1.92 17.99
CA ASP A 115 18.01 -2.46 16.95
C ASP A 115 17.29 -3.75 17.38
N TYR A 116 16.16 -4.03 16.74
CA TYR A 116 15.45 -5.28 16.86
C TYR A 116 14.81 -5.71 15.52
N PRO A 117 14.94 -6.98 15.10
CA PRO A 117 15.91 -7.94 15.63
C PRO A 117 17.34 -7.40 15.47
N THR A 118 18.31 -7.93 16.22
CA THR A 118 19.70 -7.51 16.07
C THR A 118 20.22 -7.90 14.68
N LEU A 119 20.55 -6.89 13.88
CA LEU A 119 21.02 -7.00 12.50
C LEU A 119 22.51 -6.66 12.47
N SER A 120 23.36 -7.68 12.32
CA SER A 120 24.81 -7.51 12.22
C SER A 120 25.24 -6.53 11.11
N SER A 121 24.44 -6.39 10.04
CA SER A 121 24.68 -5.45 8.96
C SER A 121 24.55 -3.97 9.36
N LEU A 122 23.92 -3.67 10.51
CA LEU A 122 23.71 -2.31 10.99
C LEU A 122 24.78 -1.87 12.01
N HIS A 123 25.50 -2.81 12.64
CA HIS A 123 26.51 -2.47 13.64
C HIS A 123 27.61 -1.58 13.04
N GLY A 124 27.91 -0.47 13.73
CA GLY A 124 28.92 0.50 13.30
C GLY A 124 28.51 1.39 12.11
N MET A 125 27.27 1.27 11.62
CA MET A 125 26.76 2.14 10.55
C MET A 125 26.26 3.47 11.13
N ASN A 126 26.60 4.56 10.45
CA ASN A 126 26.02 5.87 10.70
C ASN A 126 25.06 6.22 9.54
N ILE A 127 23.91 6.81 9.87
CA ILE A 127 22.85 7.18 8.93
C ILE A 127 22.57 8.68 8.89
N ALA A 128 23.43 9.51 9.46
CA ALA A 128 23.28 10.98 9.48
C ALA A 128 23.20 11.60 8.08
N ASP A 129 23.77 10.92 7.08
CA ASP A 129 23.74 11.31 5.68
C ASP A 129 22.44 10.89 4.97
N ARG A 130 21.58 10.09 5.61
CA ARG A 130 20.34 9.60 5.01
C ARG A 130 19.24 10.66 5.06
N ASP A 131 18.56 10.83 3.95
CA ASP A 131 17.50 11.84 3.82
C ASP A 131 16.38 11.65 4.83
N TYR A 132 15.92 10.41 5.04
CA TYR A 132 14.88 10.11 6.02
C TYR A 132 15.26 10.53 7.46
N PHE A 133 16.55 10.47 7.82
CA PHE A 133 17.01 10.91 9.12
C PHE A 133 17.11 12.43 9.18
N ARG A 134 17.70 13.04 8.14
CA ARG A 134 17.81 14.50 8.02
C ARG A 134 16.44 15.17 8.05
N GLU A 135 15.47 14.67 7.30
CA GLU A 135 14.11 15.20 7.22
C GLU A 135 13.39 15.10 8.55
N THR A 136 13.47 13.96 9.24
CA THR A 136 12.83 13.79 10.56
C THR A 136 13.47 14.65 11.63
N ARG A 137 14.81 14.77 11.60
CA ARG A 137 15.55 15.67 12.50
C ARG A 137 15.19 17.14 12.26
N GLN A 138 15.08 17.56 11.00
CA GLN A 138 14.78 18.95 10.63
C GLN A 138 13.32 19.32 10.85
N SER A 139 12.39 18.43 10.48
CA SER A 139 10.95 18.69 10.59
C SER A 139 10.40 18.50 12.00
N LEU A 140 11.09 17.72 12.84
CA LEU A 140 10.64 17.32 14.18
C LEU A 140 9.21 16.74 14.18
N ARG A 141 8.85 16.07 13.06
CA ARG A 141 7.56 15.41 12.84
C ARG A 141 7.77 13.97 12.38
N PRO A 142 6.80 13.06 12.65
CA PRO A 142 6.80 11.73 12.07
C PRO A 142 6.83 11.77 10.54
N GLN A 143 7.63 10.91 9.91
CA GLN A 143 7.74 10.81 8.45
C GLN A 143 7.58 9.36 7.99
N ILE A 144 7.09 9.20 6.77
CA ILE A 144 7.03 7.94 6.04
C ILE A 144 7.77 8.16 4.72
N THR A 145 8.80 7.37 4.45
CA THR A 145 9.58 7.52 3.23
C THR A 145 8.88 6.88 2.04
N GLY A 146 9.26 7.27 0.82
CA GLY A 146 9.11 6.39 -0.33
C GLY A 146 9.98 5.12 -0.19
N PRO A 147 9.92 4.19 -1.15
CA PRO A 147 10.82 3.05 -1.18
C PRO A 147 12.29 3.50 -1.26
N VAL A 148 13.07 3.18 -0.23
CA VAL A 148 14.52 3.48 -0.16
C VAL A 148 15.33 2.20 -0.19
N GLN A 149 16.48 2.22 -0.85
CA GLN A 149 17.42 1.09 -0.83
C GLN A 149 18.17 0.99 0.50
N THR A 150 18.16 -0.21 1.08
CA THR A 150 18.95 -0.50 2.28
C THR A 150 20.45 -0.42 2.00
N ARG A 151 21.22 0.00 3.02
CA ARG A 151 22.69 -0.12 3.00
C ARG A 151 23.04 -1.59 3.32
N GLY A 152 24.00 -2.16 2.60
CA GLY A 152 24.46 -3.54 2.77
C GLY A 152 24.29 -4.42 1.53
N GLN A 153 24.64 -5.70 1.64
CA GLN A 153 24.72 -6.64 0.50
C GLN A 153 23.37 -6.99 -0.15
N LEU A 154 22.26 -6.86 0.58
CA LEU A 154 20.96 -7.37 0.11
C LEU A 154 20.11 -6.38 -0.71
N GLN A 155 20.56 -5.13 -0.91
CA GLN A 155 19.91 -4.07 -1.73
C GLN A 155 18.38 -4.19 -1.87
N ARG A 156 17.66 -4.19 -0.75
CA ARG A 156 16.20 -4.28 -0.75
C ARG A 156 15.59 -2.89 -0.70
N ASN A 157 14.48 -2.69 -1.40
CA ASN A 157 13.66 -1.50 -1.26
C ASN A 157 12.76 -1.66 -0.02
N ILE A 158 12.86 -0.74 0.92
CA ILE A 158 12.04 -0.71 2.14
C ILE A 158 11.37 0.64 2.32
N ILE A 159 10.25 0.65 3.04
CA ILE A 159 9.59 1.87 3.50
C ILE A 159 9.97 2.06 4.96
N ILE A 160 10.43 3.25 5.32
CA ILE A 160 10.87 3.57 6.68
C ILE A 160 9.88 4.53 7.31
N PHE A 161 9.45 4.17 8.51
CA PHE A 161 8.66 5.04 9.38
C PHE A 161 9.61 5.61 10.42
N THR A 162 9.56 6.92 10.60
CA THR A 162 10.43 7.60 11.57
C THR A 162 9.60 8.50 12.45
N VAL A 163 10.00 8.60 13.72
CA VAL A 163 9.42 9.52 14.69
C VAL A 163 10.57 10.16 15.46
N PRO A 164 10.63 11.50 15.54
CA PRO A 164 11.69 12.16 16.29
C PRO A 164 11.40 12.05 17.79
N LEU A 165 12.44 11.71 18.55
CA LEU A 165 12.44 11.87 19.99
C LEU A 165 12.79 13.32 20.32
N LYS A 166 12.11 13.88 21.32
CA LYS A 166 12.29 15.26 21.74
C LYS A 166 12.74 15.29 23.18
N ASP A 167 13.78 16.08 23.46
CA ASP A 167 14.21 16.36 24.83
C ASP A 167 13.18 17.23 25.57
N ALA A 168 13.43 17.48 26.86
CA ALA A 168 12.58 18.34 27.69
C ALA A 168 12.42 19.77 27.14
N ASN A 169 13.35 20.23 26.29
CA ASN A 169 13.34 21.55 25.67
C ASN A 169 12.69 21.54 24.27
N GLY A 170 12.23 20.37 23.79
CA GLY A 170 11.60 20.21 22.48
C GLY A 170 12.58 20.02 21.31
N HIS A 171 13.88 19.90 21.57
CA HIS A 171 14.90 19.65 20.54
C HIS A 171 15.03 18.16 20.22
N PHE A 172 15.58 17.85 19.04
CA PHE A 172 15.88 16.47 18.65
C PHE A 172 16.88 15.81 19.63
N ALA A 173 16.47 14.68 20.19
CA ALA A 173 17.26 13.89 21.14
C ALA A 173 17.76 12.59 20.50
#